data_AF-Q1IRN0-F1
#
_entry.id   AF-Q1IRN0-F1
#
_cell.length_a   1.000
_cell.length_b   1.000
_cell.length_c   1.000
_cell.angle_alpha   90.00
_cell.angle_beta   90.00
_cell.angle_gamma   90.00
#
_symmetry.space_group_name_H-M   'P 1'
#
loop_
_entity.id
_entity.type
_entity.pdbx_description
1 polymer ?
#
loop_
_entity_poly.entity_id
_entity_poly.type
_entity_poly.pdbx_seq_one_letter_code
_entity_poly.pdbx_strand_id
1 'polypeptide(L)' 'MAESPEVMNIRQASEYLGVSPDTLYKYVSEERIPAFKLGNRWKFKKTILDSWMERKSSVGEGREKKKPKSARAVASGH' A
#
# COMPACT_ATOMS: atom_id res chain seq x y z
N MET A 1 26.44 0.53 -14.45
CA MET A 1 25.76 0.32 -13.16
C MET A 1 24.30 0.01 -13.45
N ALA A 2 23.78 -1.15 -13.04
CA ALA A 2 22.35 -1.44 -13.18
C ALA A 2 21.59 -0.57 -12.17
N GLU A 3 20.90 0.44 -12.68
CA GLU A 3 20.01 1.33 -11.95
C GLU A 3 19.01 0.47 -11.17
N SER A 4 19.11 0.51 -9.84
CA SER A 4 18.36 -0.37 -8.96
C SER A 4 16.85 -0.18 -9.20
N PRO A 5 16.05 -1.25 -9.23
CA PRO A 5 14.61 -1.09 -9.38
C PRO A 5 14.04 -0.39 -8.14
N GLU A 6 13.93 0.94 -8.18
CA GLU A 6 13.33 1.79 -7.14
C GLU A 6 11.81 1.59 -7.01
N VAL A 7 11.29 0.47 -7.54
CA VAL A 7 9.88 0.13 -7.61
C VAL A 7 9.59 -1.04 -6.67
N MET A 8 8.74 -0.79 -5.70
CA MET A 8 8.19 -1.75 -4.75
C MET A 8 6.92 -2.37 -5.33
N ASN A 9 6.65 -3.62 -5.00
CA ASN A 9 5.35 -4.24 -5.27
C ASN A 9 4.39 -3.97 -4.11
N ILE A 10 3.11 -4.32 -4.27
CA ILE A 10 2.08 -4.09 -3.24
C ILE A 10 2.47 -4.66 -1.87
N ARG A 11 3.11 -5.82 -1.80
CA ARG A 11 3.58 -6.41 -0.54
C ARG A 11 4.67 -5.57 0.12
N GLN A 12 5.67 -5.15 -0.65
CA GLN A 12 6.77 -4.34 -0.14
C GLN A 12 6.29 -2.95 0.28
N ALA A 13 5.40 -2.33 -0.51
CA ALA A 13 4.80 -1.05 -0.17
C ALA A 13 3.88 -1.16 1.06
N SER A 14 3.18 -2.29 1.23
CA SER A 14 2.32 -2.50 2.40
C SER A 14 3.14 -2.66 3.67
N GLU A 15 4.25 -3.40 3.60
CA GLU A 15 5.23 -3.51 4.70
C GLU A 15 5.89 -2.16 5.00
N TYR A 16 6.24 -1.40 3.97
CA TYR A 16 6.85 -0.08 4.12
C TYR A 16 5.91 0.95 4.77
N LEU A 17 4.62 0.92 4.43
CA LEU A 17 3.59 1.79 5.01
C LEU A 17 3.01 1.24 6.33
N GLY A 18 3.32 0.00 6.70
CA GLY A 18 2.75 -0.66 7.88
C GLY A 18 1.25 -0.98 7.76
N VAL A 19 0.74 -1.16 6.53
CA VAL A 19 -0.67 -1.50 6.27
C VAL A 19 -0.80 -2.90 5.66
N SER A 20 -1.98 -3.51 5.73
CA SER A 20 -2.22 -4.79 5.06
C SER A 20 -2.27 -4.62 3.53
N PRO A 21 -1.82 -5.60 2.73
CA PRO A 21 -1.84 -5.52 1.27
C PRO A 21 -3.26 -5.30 0.70
N ASP A 22 -4.30 -5.84 1.34
CA ASP A 22 -5.70 -5.59 0.99
C ASP A 22 -6.12 -4.12 1.20
N THR A 23 -5.63 -3.52 2.29
CA THR A 23 -5.88 -2.10 2.61
C THR A 23 -5.11 -1.22 1.64
N LEU A 24 -3.87 -1.58 1.32
CA LEU A 24 -3.11 -0.90 0.28
C LEU A 24 -3.79 -1.00 -1.08
N TYR A 25 -4.35 -2.16 -1.44
CA TYR A 25 -5.11 -2.32 -2.69
C TYR A 25 -6.30 -1.37 -2.75
N LYS A 26 -7.04 -1.23 -1.64
CA LYS A 26 -8.12 -0.24 -1.53
C LYS A 26 -7.63 1.17 -1.73
N TYR A 27 -6.59 1.58 -1.00
CA TYR A 27 -6.03 2.93 -1.14
C TYR A 27 -5.51 3.24 -2.55
N VAL A 28 -5.00 2.23 -3.24
CA VAL A 28 -4.56 2.36 -4.63
C VAL A 28 -5.74 2.48 -5.58
N SER A 29 -6.78 1.67 -5.38
CA SER A 29 -8.04 1.77 -6.15
C SER A 29 -8.79 3.08 -5.90
N GLU A 30 -8.70 3.62 -4.68
CA GLU A 30 -9.26 4.92 -4.29
C GLU A 30 -8.34 6.09 -4.65
N GLU A 31 -7.21 5.82 -5.35
CA GLU A 31 -6.23 6.83 -5.77
C GLU A 31 -5.64 7.66 -4.62
N ARG A 32 -5.77 7.16 -3.38
CA ARG A 32 -5.24 7.79 -2.17
C ARG A 32 -3.72 7.65 -2.06
N ILE A 33 -3.15 6.60 -2.66
CA ILE A 33 -1.71 6.32 -2.66
C ILE A 33 -1.22 6.27 -4.11
N PRO A 34 -0.08 6.94 -4.42
CA PRO A 34 0.47 6.94 -5.76
C PRO A 34 1.01 5.56 -6.12
N ALA A 35 0.32 4.89 -7.04
CA ALA A 35 0.74 3.60 -7.58
C ALA A 35 0.66 3.61 -9.11
N PHE A 36 1.60 2.94 -9.73
CA PHE A 36 1.70 2.80 -11.17
C PHE A 36 1.21 1.42 -11.58
N LYS A 37 0.15 1.37 -12.39
CA LYS A 37 -0.34 0.11 -12.94
C LYS A 37 0.53 -0.28 -14.13
N LEU A 38 1.39 -1.26 -13.94
CA LEU A 38 2.24 -1.83 -14.99
C LEU A 38 1.69 -3.20 -15.39
N GLY A 39 0.89 -3.23 -16.46
CA GLY A 39 0.16 -4.43 -16.89
C GLY A 39 -0.86 -4.87 -15.84
N ASN A 40 -0.70 -6.10 -15.32
CA ASN A 40 -1.55 -6.67 -14.26
C ASN A 40 -1.04 -6.43 -12.84
N ARG A 41 0.06 -5.68 -12.66
CA ARG A 41 0.68 -5.50 -11.34
C ARG A 41 0.80 -4.03 -10.98
N TRP A 42 0.56 -3.71 -9.72
CA TRP A 42 0.80 -2.40 -9.15
C TRP A 42 2.27 -2.26 -8.74
N LYS A 43 2.87 -1.14 -9.12
CA LYS A 43 4.25 -0.75 -8.84
C LYS A 43 4.27 0.57 -8.10
N PHE A 44 5.06 0.66 -7.04
CA PHE A 44 5.17 1.83 -6.17
C PHE A 44 6.59 2.33 -6.26
N LYS A 45 6.81 3.53 -6.82
CA LYS A 45 8.15 4.13 -6.81
C LYS A 45 8.45 4.65 -5.41
N LYS A 46 9.60 4.27 -4.85
CA LYS A 46 10.03 4.74 -3.52
C LYS A 46 10.04 6.27 -3.45
N THR A 47 10.65 6.93 -4.43
CA THR A 47 10.74 8.40 -4.52
C THR A 47 9.37 9.08 -4.54
N ILE A 48 8.40 8.51 -5.27
CA ILE A 48 7.06 9.07 -5.36
C ILE A 48 6.28 8.83 -4.06
N LEU A 49 6.42 7.64 -3.47
CA LEU A 49 5.78 7.29 -2.22
C LEU A 49 6.32 8.14 -1.06
N ASP A 50 7.63 8.37 -1.03
CA ASP A 50 8.32 9.25 -0.09
C ASP A 50 7.79 10.69 -0.15
N SER A 51 7.83 11.31 -1.33
CA SER A 51 7.26 12.65 -1.53
C SER A 51 5.77 12.75 -1.18
N TRP A 52 5.00 11.67 -1.42
CA TRP A 52 3.59 11.63 -1.01
C TRP A 52 3.44 11.57 0.51
N MET A 53 4.25 10.77 1.20
CA MET A 53 4.24 10.71 2.66
C MET A 53 4.60 12.07 3.28
N GLU A 54 5.60 12.77 2.74
CA GLU A 54 5.97 14.11 3.21
C GLU A 54 4.81 15.09 3.05
N ARG A 55 4.11 15.06 1.91
CA ARG A 55 2.92 15.89 1.66
C ARG A 55 1.76 15.55 2.60
N LYS A 56 1.49 14.27 2.85
CA LYS A 56 0.41 13.82 3.76
C LYS A 56 0.76 14.00 5.23
N SER A 57 2.04 13.99 5.61
CA SER A 57 2.48 14.26 6.99
C SER A 57 2.33 15.75 7.35
N SER A 58 2.49 16.64 6.37
CA SER A 58 2.27 18.08 6.56
C SER A 58 0.80 18.47 6.72
N VAL A 59 -0.12 17.69 6.12
CA VAL A 59 -1.57 17.80 6.33
C VAL A 59 -1.97 16.88 7.50
N GLY A 60 -2.04 17.43 8.70
CA GLY A 60 -2.44 16.72 9.92
C GLY A 60 -3.87 16.17 9.89
N GLU A 61 -4.08 15.03 9.24
CA GLU A 61 -5.22 14.13 9.45
C GLU A 61 -4.65 12.81 10.02
N GLY A 62 -4.74 12.53 11.31
CA GLY A 62 -5.98 12.51 12.07
C GLY A 62 -6.68 11.17 11.91
N ARG A 63 -6.14 10.11 12.53
CA ARG A 63 -6.84 8.85 12.88
C ARG A 63 -7.67 8.16 11.76
N GLU A 64 -7.05 7.25 11.03
CA GLU A 64 -7.75 6.03 10.60
C GLU A 64 -7.37 4.86 11.52
N LYS A 65 -7.77 4.98 12.79
CA LYS A 65 -8.02 3.82 13.64
C LYS A 65 -9.29 3.14 13.13
N LYS A 66 -9.22 2.23 12.15
CA LYS A 66 -10.32 1.27 11.91
C LYS A 66 -9.84 -0.16 11.62
N LYS A 67 -9.77 -0.90 12.73
CA LYS A 67 -10.33 -2.24 12.97
C LYS A 67 -9.65 -3.44 12.27
N PRO A 68 -9.23 -4.47 13.02
CA PRO A 68 -8.87 -5.76 12.45
C PRO A 68 -10.17 -6.42 11.93
N LYS A 69 -10.27 -6.63 10.62
CA LYS A 69 -11.29 -7.52 10.06
C LYS A 69 -10.72 -8.24 8.84
N SER A 70 -10.23 -9.45 9.08
CA SER A 70 -10.72 -10.65 8.39
C SER A 70 -10.13 -11.86 9.09
N ALA A 71 -10.87 -12.32 10.11
CA ALA A 71 -10.89 -13.74 10.41
C ALA A 71 -11.35 -14.47 9.15
N ARG A 72 -10.45 -15.20 8.50
CA ARG A 72 -10.90 -16.36 7.71
C ARG A 72 -10.83 -17.57 8.62
N ALA A 73 -11.80 -17.64 9.53
CA ALA A 73 -12.29 -18.92 10.00
C ALA A 73 -13.11 -19.50 8.85
N VAL A 74 -12.55 -20.45 8.12
CA VAL A 74 -13.32 -21.58 7.59
C VAL A 74 -12.58 -22.84 8.04
N ALA A 75 -12.96 -23.30 9.22
CA ALA A 75 -12.84 -24.71 9.59
C ALA A 75 -13.98 -25.47 8.91
N SER A 76 -13.79 -26.79 8.78
CA SER A 76 -14.77 -27.81 8.37
C SER A 76 -15.00 -27.86 6.85
N GLY A 77 -14.80 -28.98 6.15
CA GLY A 77 -14.93 -30.36 6.56
C GLY A 77 -16.07 -30.99 5.77
N HIS A 78 -15.72 -31.74 4.74
CA HIS A 78 -16.36 -33.00 4.35
C HIS A 78 -15.28 -33.84 3.67
#